data_AF-A0A7S0H0E7-F1
#
_entry.id   AF-A0A7S0H0E7-F1
#
_cell.length_a   1.000
_cell.length_b   1.000
_cell.length_c   1.000
_cell.angle_alpha   90.00
_cell.angle_beta   90.00
_cell.angle_gamma   90.00
#
_symmetry.space_group_name_H-M   'P 1'
#
loop_
_entity.id
_entity.type
_entity.pdbx_description
1 polymer ?
#
loop_
_entity_poly.entity_id
_entity_poly.type
_entity_poly.pdbx_seq_one_letter_code
_entity_poly.pdbx_strand_id
1 'polypeptide(L)'
;TTRRAPDPRLTRRRSPPSLPLASAVLLDVPCGRIDVQGKTMVPDERRGKLRLCKDTDGLTHLQWGTRAPDMPFAPETDLLVFPQEAEMKFIPKPGVFVIKFPEDPSRNMFFWSQRSVDEAEKEGSDDELAADVNAALNGEAPAFATRRGDA
;
A
#
# COMPACT_ATOMS: atom_id res chain seq x y z
N THR A 1 -23.46 53.72 -34.42
CA THR A 1 -23.70 52.96 -33.18
C THR A 1 -24.66 51.81 -33.45
N THR A 2 -24.14 50.61 -33.72
CA THR A 2 -24.94 49.38 -33.82
C THR A 2 -24.25 48.33 -32.96
N ARG A 3 -24.91 47.92 -31.87
CA ARG A 3 -24.41 46.98 -30.88
C ARG A 3 -24.75 45.56 -31.34
N ARG A 4 -23.76 44.81 -31.82
CA ARG A 4 -23.88 43.37 -32.13
C ARG A 4 -24.13 42.60 -30.84
N ALA A 5 -25.19 41.79 -30.81
CA ALA A 5 -25.41 40.78 -29.78
C ALA A 5 -24.50 39.56 -30.03
N PRO A 6 -23.95 38.89 -29.00
CA PRO A 6 -23.16 37.68 -29.19
C PRO A 6 -24.04 36.41 -29.24
N ASP A 7 -23.70 35.51 -30.16
CA ASP A 7 -24.33 34.21 -30.41
C ASP A 7 -24.19 33.23 -29.22
N PRO A 8 -25.28 32.58 -28.76
CA PRO A 8 -25.23 31.57 -27.70
C PRO A 8 -25.12 30.16 -28.28
N ARG A 9 -24.00 29.80 -28.90
CA ARG A 9 -23.75 28.40 -29.28
C ARG A 9 -22.34 27.94 -28.95
N LEU A 10 -22.32 26.91 -28.09
CA LEU A 10 -21.35 25.82 -28.04
C LEU A 10 -20.05 26.06 -27.25
N THR A 11 -20.16 26.31 -25.95
CA THR A 11 -19.15 25.82 -25.00
C THR A 11 -19.64 24.50 -24.42
N ARG A 12 -19.67 23.44 -25.26
CA ARG A 12 -19.71 22.08 -24.73
C ARG A 12 -18.35 21.88 -24.07
N ARG A 13 -18.27 22.16 -22.76
CA ARG A 13 -17.14 21.76 -21.92
C ARG A 13 -16.91 20.28 -22.22
N ARG A 14 -15.85 19.97 -22.96
CA ARG A 14 -15.35 18.60 -23.01
C ARG A 14 -14.93 18.33 -21.59
N SER A 15 -15.69 17.50 -20.88
CA SER A 15 -15.23 16.91 -19.64
C SER A 15 -13.83 16.37 -19.92
N PRO A 16 -12.83 16.64 -19.05
CA PRO A 16 -11.53 16.00 -19.22
C PRO A 16 -11.75 14.49 -19.30
N PRO A 17 -10.94 13.76 -20.08
CA PRO A 17 -10.99 12.30 -20.03
C PRO A 17 -10.85 11.91 -18.57
N SER A 18 -11.83 11.17 -18.04
CA SER A 18 -11.70 10.52 -16.75
C SER A 18 -10.40 9.73 -16.83
N LEU A 19 -9.39 10.17 -16.08
CA LEU A 19 -8.18 9.39 -15.88
C LEU A 19 -8.65 7.96 -15.54
N PRO A 20 -8.02 6.91 -16.10
CA PRO A 20 -8.40 5.55 -15.74
C PRO A 20 -8.47 5.47 -14.22
N LEU A 21 -9.51 4.82 -13.66
CA LEU A 21 -9.61 4.62 -12.21
C LEU A 21 -8.25 4.06 -11.78
N ALA A 22 -7.41 4.89 -11.17
CA ALA A 22 -6.10 4.45 -10.74
C ALA A 22 -6.33 3.65 -9.48
N SER A 23 -5.60 2.53 -9.33
CA SER A 23 -5.62 1.76 -8.10
C SER A 23 -5.33 2.68 -6.92
N ALA A 24 -6.25 2.70 -5.95
CA ALA A 24 -6.17 3.59 -4.80
C ALA A 24 -5.19 2.99 -3.80
N VAL A 25 -4.06 3.66 -3.57
CA VAL A 25 -3.08 3.24 -2.57
C VAL A 25 -3.70 3.42 -1.18
N LEU A 26 -3.83 2.33 -0.43
CA LEU A 26 -4.33 2.32 0.94
C LEU A 26 -3.20 2.61 1.92
N LEU A 27 -2.06 1.94 1.74
CA LEU A 27 -0.92 2.01 2.66
C LEU A 27 0.38 1.69 1.92
N ASP A 28 1.46 2.40 2.26
CA ASP A 28 2.83 2.05 1.90
C ASP A 28 3.65 1.87 3.19
N VAL A 29 4.36 0.76 3.30
CA VAL A 29 5.21 0.44 4.45
C VAL A 29 6.64 0.16 3.98
N PRO A 30 7.63 0.96 4.39
CA PRO A 30 9.04 0.67 4.14
C PRO A 30 9.48 -0.62 4.82
N CYS A 31 9.76 -1.67 4.05
CA CYS A 31 10.20 -2.95 4.59
C CYS A 31 10.98 -3.78 3.56
N GLY A 32 11.96 -4.55 4.07
CA GLY A 32 12.65 -5.57 3.29
C GLY A 32 11.97 -6.93 3.46
N ARG A 33 12.06 -7.77 2.45
CA ARG A 33 11.59 -9.16 2.49
C ARG A 33 12.55 -10.01 3.31
N ILE A 34 12.05 -11.10 3.87
CA ILE A 34 12.85 -12.14 4.52
C ILE A 34 12.52 -13.47 3.84
N ASP A 35 13.55 -14.12 3.30
CA ASP A 35 13.43 -15.44 2.69
C ASP A 35 13.72 -16.53 3.72
N VAL A 36 12.85 -17.55 3.77
CA VAL A 36 13.03 -18.70 4.66
C VAL A 36 13.75 -19.81 3.90
N GLN A 37 15.03 -20.02 4.23
CA GLN A 37 15.85 -21.09 3.67
C GLN A 37 15.98 -22.23 4.68
N GLY A 38 15.12 -23.25 4.54
CA GLY A 38 15.03 -24.36 5.48
C GLY A 38 14.55 -23.91 6.86
N LYS A 39 15.49 -23.79 7.81
CA LYS A 39 15.22 -23.27 9.17
C LYS A 39 15.81 -21.87 9.42
N THR A 40 16.42 -21.27 8.41
CA THR A 40 17.09 -19.97 8.52
C THR A 40 16.26 -18.88 7.87
N MET A 41 16.10 -17.75 8.56
CA MET A 41 15.50 -16.54 8.01
C MET A 41 16.62 -15.63 7.48
N VAL A 42 16.61 -15.34 6.19
CA VAL A 42 17.63 -14.53 5.51
C VAL A 42 16.97 -13.21 5.08
N PRO A 43 17.32 -12.07 5.73
CA PRO A 43 16.77 -10.77 5.34
C PRO A 43 17.35 -10.33 3.99
N ASP A 44 16.49 -9.80 3.12
CA ASP A 44 16.90 -9.07 1.92
C ASP A 44 17.38 -7.67 2.33
N GLU A 45 18.63 -7.34 1.99
CA GLU A 45 19.26 -6.03 2.28
C GLU A 45 18.76 -4.91 1.36
N ARG A 46 18.05 -5.25 0.28
CA ARG A 46 17.51 -4.28 -0.66
C ARG A 46 16.47 -3.38 0.02
N ARG A 47 16.47 -2.10 -0.36
CA ARG A 47 15.47 -1.15 0.11
C ARG A 47 14.13 -1.49 -0.53
N GLY A 48 13.23 -2.07 0.25
CA GLY A 48 11.92 -2.52 -0.21
C GLY A 48 10.78 -1.64 0.30
N LYS A 49 9.60 -1.85 -0.27
CA LYS A 49 8.35 -1.39 0.30
C LYS A 49 7.23 -2.38 0.03
N LEU A 50 6.36 -2.54 1.01
CA LEU A 50 5.07 -3.19 0.90
C LEU A 50 4.03 -2.12 0.59
N ARG A 51 3.22 -2.33 -0.44
CA ARG A 51 2.11 -1.48 -0.85
C ARG A 51 0.83 -2.29 -0.81
N LEU A 52 -0.18 -1.75 -0.13
CA LEU A 52 -1.55 -2.23 -0.23
C LEU A 52 -2.33 -1.22 -1.07
N CYS A 53 -2.95 -1.68 -2.14
CA CYS A 53 -3.81 -0.83 -2.96
C CYS A 53 -5.10 -1.57 -3.32
N LYS A 54 -6.15 -0.79 -3.55
CA LYS A 54 -7.42 -1.28 -4.04
C LYS A 54 -7.51 -1.02 -5.53
N ASP A 55 -7.60 -2.07 -6.33
CA ASP A 55 -7.74 -1.94 -7.77
C ASP A 55 -9.15 -1.50 -8.17
N THR A 56 -9.37 -1.20 -9.44
CA THR A 56 -10.65 -0.74 -10.00
C THR A 56 -11.76 -1.75 -9.83
N ASP A 57 -11.40 -3.04 -9.77
CA ASP A 57 -12.31 -4.15 -9.56
C ASP A 57 -12.74 -4.29 -8.08
N GLY A 58 -12.21 -3.42 -7.20
CA GLY A 58 -12.48 -3.42 -5.77
C GLY A 58 -11.67 -4.44 -4.98
N LEU A 59 -10.75 -5.15 -5.63
CA LEU A 59 -9.90 -6.17 -5.03
C LEU A 59 -8.65 -5.52 -4.40
N THR A 60 -8.23 -6.04 -3.25
CA THR A 60 -7.03 -5.56 -2.56
C THR A 60 -5.81 -6.30 -3.10
N HIS A 61 -4.82 -5.54 -3.54
CA HIS A 61 -3.52 -6.03 -3.97
C HIS A 61 -2.49 -5.78 -2.88
N LEU A 62 -1.81 -6.86 -2.50
CA LEU A 62 -0.62 -6.86 -1.67
C LEU A 62 0.61 -6.94 -2.56
N GLN A 63 1.29 -5.82 -2.67
CA GLN A 63 2.41 -5.63 -3.56
C GLN A 63 3.69 -5.44 -2.77
N TRP A 64 4.74 -6.19 -3.09
CA TRP A 64 6.08 -5.92 -2.58
C TRP A 64 7.05 -5.72 -3.74
N GLY A 65 7.94 -4.76 -3.59
CA GLY A 65 9.01 -4.53 -4.54
C GLY A 65 10.06 -3.58 -3.99
N THR A 66 11.15 -3.44 -4.71
CA THR A 66 12.19 -2.49 -4.34
C THR A 66 11.80 -1.04 -4.58
N ARG A 67 12.23 -0.17 -3.66
CA ARG A 67 12.10 1.29 -3.80
C ARG A 67 13.42 1.86 -4.28
N ALA A 68 13.40 2.49 -5.46
CA ALA A 68 14.47 3.33 -5.95
C ALA A 68 13.91 4.76 -6.13
N PRO A 69 14.64 5.80 -5.70
CA PRO A 69 14.14 7.19 -5.73
C PRO A 69 13.80 7.67 -7.14
N ASP A 70 14.50 7.17 -8.16
CA ASP A 70 14.36 7.64 -9.54
C ASP A 70 13.55 6.69 -10.44
N MET A 71 12.90 5.66 -9.87
CA MET A 71 12.13 4.67 -10.63
C MET A 71 10.68 4.59 -10.14
N PRO A 72 9.68 4.47 -11.04
CA PRO A 72 8.33 4.13 -10.62
C PRO A 72 8.33 2.80 -9.88
N PHE A 73 7.46 2.68 -8.87
CA PHE A 73 7.35 1.43 -8.13
C PHE A 73 6.86 0.31 -9.04
N ALA A 74 7.73 -0.69 -9.24
CA ALA A 74 7.41 -1.92 -9.94
C ALA A 74 7.36 -3.05 -8.90
N PRO A 75 6.18 -3.61 -8.59
CA PRO A 75 6.08 -4.72 -7.66
C PRO A 75 6.76 -5.96 -8.25
N GLU A 76 7.65 -6.57 -7.47
CA GLU A 76 8.26 -7.87 -7.77
C GLU A 76 7.32 -9.01 -7.40
N THR A 77 6.44 -8.76 -6.44
CA THR A 77 5.39 -9.67 -6.01
C THR A 77 4.09 -8.89 -5.94
N ASP A 78 3.05 -9.41 -6.56
CA ASP A 78 1.69 -8.86 -6.53
C ASP A 78 0.74 -10.02 -6.22
N LEU A 79 0.10 -9.96 -5.05
CA LEU A 79 -0.84 -10.96 -4.58
C LEU A 79 -2.20 -10.32 -4.40
N LEU A 80 -3.22 -10.97 -4.91
CA LEU A 80 -4.60 -10.62 -4.59
C LEU A 80 -4.94 -11.14 -3.19
N VAL A 81 -5.54 -10.28 -2.38
CA VAL A 81 -5.95 -10.59 -1.00
C VAL A 81 -7.43 -10.26 -0.83
N PHE A 82 -8.19 -11.26 -0.39
CA PHE A 82 -9.57 -11.10 0.02
C PHE A 82 -9.66 -10.66 1.49
N PRO A 83 -10.76 -9.98 1.87
CA PRO A 83 -11.01 -9.70 3.27
C PRO A 83 -10.95 -10.98 4.12
N GLN A 84 -10.32 -10.88 5.28
CA GLN A 84 -10.06 -11.98 6.23
C GLN A 84 -9.12 -13.10 5.74
N GLU A 85 -8.59 -13.02 4.52
CA GLU A 85 -7.67 -14.04 3.98
C GLU A 85 -6.26 -13.93 4.57
N ALA A 86 -5.84 -12.71 4.93
CA ALA A 86 -4.51 -12.44 5.45
C ALA A 86 -4.56 -11.57 6.71
N GLU A 87 -3.60 -11.82 7.61
CA GLU A 87 -3.43 -11.07 8.86
C GLU A 87 -1.96 -10.72 9.08
N MET A 88 -1.68 -9.47 9.40
CA MET A 88 -0.37 -8.98 9.81
C MET A 88 -0.14 -9.25 11.30
N LYS A 89 1.00 -9.87 11.62
CA LYS A 89 1.46 -10.05 13.01
C LYS A 89 2.94 -9.71 13.16
N PHE A 90 3.28 -9.07 14.28
CA PHE A 90 4.67 -8.98 14.71
C PHE A 90 5.17 -10.32 15.24
N ILE A 91 6.42 -10.62 14.92
CA ILE A 91 7.16 -11.75 15.48
C ILE A 91 7.85 -11.21 16.75
N PRO A 92 8.18 -12.06 17.76
CA PRO A 92 8.99 -11.65 18.92
C PRO A 92 10.45 -11.36 18.54
N LYS A 93 10.65 -10.43 17.60
CA LYS A 93 11.90 -9.84 17.14
C LYS A 93 11.60 -8.39 16.75
N PRO A 94 12.44 -7.42 17.17
CA PRO A 94 12.16 -6.01 16.97
C PRO A 94 12.08 -5.68 15.48
N GLY A 95 11.00 -5.00 15.07
CA GLY A 95 10.80 -4.57 13.69
C GLY A 95 10.61 -5.71 12.68
N VAL A 96 10.34 -6.95 13.11
CA VAL A 96 10.10 -8.08 12.21
C VAL A 96 8.63 -8.48 12.30
N PHE A 97 7.98 -8.60 11.14
CA PHE A 97 6.58 -8.95 11.04
C PHE A 97 6.32 -9.93 9.89
N VAL A 98 5.13 -10.50 9.89
CA VAL A 98 4.69 -11.49 8.92
C VAL A 98 3.27 -11.17 8.47
N ILE A 99 3.02 -11.28 7.18
CA ILE A 99 1.68 -11.38 6.63
C ILE A 99 1.37 -12.87 6.54
N LYS A 100 0.47 -13.32 7.41
CA LYS A 100 0.05 -14.71 7.48
C LYS A 100 -1.21 -14.93 6.67
N PHE A 101 -1.23 -16.00 5.92
CA PHE A 101 -2.41 -16.57 5.26
C PHE A 101 -2.81 -17.81 6.04
N PRO A 102 -3.78 -17.74 6.96
CA PRO A 102 -4.11 -18.86 7.86
C PRO A 102 -4.56 -20.12 7.12
N GLU A 103 -5.28 -19.96 6.01
CA GLU A 103 -5.77 -21.05 5.17
C GLU A 103 -4.68 -21.64 4.26
N ASP A 104 -3.67 -20.85 3.89
CA ASP A 104 -2.54 -21.29 3.08
C ASP A 104 -1.20 -20.76 3.64
N PRO A 105 -0.63 -21.46 4.65
CA PRO A 105 0.62 -21.04 5.27
C PRO A 105 1.83 -21.00 4.32
N SER A 106 1.75 -21.62 3.13
CA SER A 106 2.82 -21.59 2.14
C SER A 106 2.97 -20.21 1.48
N ARG A 107 1.92 -19.38 1.53
CA ARG A 107 1.90 -18.00 1.04
C ARG A 107 2.38 -16.98 2.08
N ASN A 108 2.72 -17.41 3.29
CA ASN A 108 3.20 -16.51 4.34
C ASN A 108 4.42 -15.71 3.88
N MET A 109 4.37 -14.39 4.10
CA MET A 109 5.45 -13.48 3.72
C MET A 109 6.05 -12.85 4.97
N PHE A 110 7.38 -12.92 5.10
CA PHE A 110 8.12 -12.37 6.23
C PHE A 110 8.82 -11.08 5.83
N PHE A 111 8.81 -10.10 6.72
CA PHE A 111 9.33 -8.78 6.46
C PHE A 111 10.09 -8.22 7.67
N TRP A 112 11.04 -7.34 7.40
CA TRP A 112 11.68 -6.50 8.41
C TRP A 112 11.48 -5.03 8.08
N SER A 113 11.17 -4.24 9.10
CA SER A 113 10.91 -2.81 9.01
C SER A 113 12.16 -2.06 8.57
N GLN A 114 12.01 -1.22 7.56
CA GLN A 114 13.04 -0.28 7.09
C GLN A 114 12.61 1.17 7.34
N ARG A 115 11.67 1.37 8.29
CA ARG A 115 11.26 2.70 8.75
C ARG A 115 12.45 3.37 9.44
N SER A 116 12.72 4.61 9.07
CA SER A 116 13.61 5.47 9.85
C SER A 116 12.97 5.83 11.20
N VAL A 117 13.78 6.29 12.15
CA VAL A 117 13.28 6.68 13.49
C VAL A 117 12.22 7.77 13.36
N ASP A 118 12.45 8.77 12.52
CA ASP A 118 11.48 9.85 12.24
C ASP A 118 10.17 9.35 11.61
N GLU A 119 10.23 8.30 10.77
CA GLU A 119 9.03 7.68 10.18
C GLU A 119 8.27 6.86 11.22
N ALA A 120 8.97 6.13 12.09
CA ALA A 120 8.34 5.39 13.18
C ALA A 120 7.59 6.32 14.16
N GLU A 121 8.14 7.50 14.47
CA GLU A 121 7.46 8.48 15.32
C GLU A 121 6.21 9.09 14.66
N LYS A 122 6.20 9.24 13.33
CA LYS A 122 5.06 9.82 12.58
C LYS A 122 3.96 8.82 12.26
N GLU A 123 4.34 7.60 11.90
CA GLU A 123 3.40 6.55 11.48
C GLU A 123 2.79 5.80 12.68
N GLY A 124 3.40 5.96 13.85
CA GLY A 124 2.94 5.38 15.09
C GLY A 124 3.68 4.11 15.47
N SER A 125 3.27 3.58 16.62
CA SER A 125 3.79 2.36 17.20
C SER A 125 3.64 1.15 16.28
N ASP A 126 4.38 0.07 16.59
CA ASP A 126 4.23 -1.20 15.87
C ASP A 126 2.78 -1.71 15.92
N ASP A 127 2.08 -1.62 17.06
CA ASP A 127 0.66 -2.01 17.18
C ASP A 127 -0.28 -1.21 16.26
N GLU A 128 -0.07 0.11 16.14
CA GLU A 128 -0.83 0.95 15.20
C GLU A 128 -0.57 0.54 13.75
N LEU A 129 0.68 0.26 13.40
CA LEU A 129 1.03 -0.22 12.06
C LEU A 129 0.37 -1.58 11.77
N ALA A 130 0.33 -2.50 12.74
CA ALA A 130 -0.39 -3.76 12.58
C ALA A 130 -1.88 -3.53 12.35
N ALA A 131 -2.51 -2.64 13.11
CA ALA A 131 -3.92 -2.31 12.92
C ALA A 131 -4.19 -1.71 11.54
N ASP A 132 -3.34 -0.78 11.09
CA ASP A 132 -3.45 -0.13 9.78
C ASP A 132 -3.26 -1.11 8.62
N VAL A 133 -2.24 -1.97 8.69
CA VAL A 133 -2.02 -3.02 7.68
C VAL A 133 -3.22 -3.98 7.65
N ASN A 134 -3.71 -4.42 8.81
CA ASN A 134 -4.86 -5.33 8.88
C ASN A 134 -6.14 -4.69 8.33
N ALA A 135 -6.41 -3.42 8.60
CA ALA A 135 -7.54 -2.70 8.00
C ALA A 135 -7.40 -2.67 6.46
N ALA A 136 -6.21 -2.33 5.96
CA ALA A 136 -5.96 -2.29 4.52
C ALA A 136 -6.05 -3.67 3.85
N LEU A 137 -5.60 -4.75 4.50
CA LEU A 137 -5.78 -6.13 4.01
C LEU A 137 -7.26 -6.50 3.89
N ASN A 138 -8.10 -5.99 4.79
CA ASN A 138 -9.55 -6.16 4.74
C ASN A 138 -10.26 -5.20 3.75
N GLY A 139 -9.49 -4.38 3.01
CA GLY A 139 -10.02 -3.43 2.04
C GLY A 139 -10.66 -2.18 2.67
N GLU A 140 -10.40 -1.95 3.95
CA GLU A 140 -10.81 -0.77 4.72
C GLU A 140 -9.71 0.31 4.67
N ALA A 141 -10.10 1.57 4.93
CA ALA A 141 -9.14 2.67 4.99
C ALA A 141 -8.35 2.59 6.31
N PRO A 142 -7.00 2.55 6.28
CA PRO A 142 -6.20 2.59 7.50
C PRO A 142 -6.35 3.95 8.20
N ALA A 143 -6.29 3.94 9.53
CA ALA A 143 -6.32 5.15 10.36
C ALA A 143 -5.14 6.09 10.02
N PHE A 144 -3.98 5.56 9.64
CA PHE A 144 -2.87 6.38 9.13
C PHE A 144 -3.21 7.18 7.85
N ALA A 145 -4.00 6.63 6.92
CA ALA A 145 -4.40 7.38 5.73
C ALA A 145 -5.29 8.58 6.11
N THR A 146 -6.16 8.42 7.12
CA THR A 146 -6.94 9.53 7.69
C THR A 146 -6.04 10.59 8.32
N ARG A 147 -4.96 10.20 9.01
CA ARG A 147 -4.01 11.14 9.63
C ARG A 147 -3.25 12.02 8.62
N ARG A 148 -3.00 11.54 7.39
CA ARG A 148 -2.35 12.34 6.33
C ARG A 148 -3.30 13.28 5.58
N GLY A 149 -4.61 13.05 5.63
CA GLY A 149 -5.61 13.86 4.92
C GLY A 149 -5.99 15.17 5.62
N ASP A 150 -5.65 15.32 6.90
CA ASP A 150 -6.05 16.45 7.76
C ASP A 150 -4.89 17.45 8.04
N ALA A 151 -3.76 17.33 7.33
CA ALA A 151 -2.57 18.18 7.51
C ALA A 151 -2.28 19.07 6.31
#